data_AF-A0A1H6V659-F1
#
_entry.id   AF-A0A1H6V659-F1
#
_cell.length_a   1.000
_cell.length_b   1.000
_cell.length_c   1.000
_cell.angle_alpha   90.00
_cell.angle_beta   90.00
_cell.angle_gamma   90.00
#
_symmetry.space_group_name_H-M   'P 1'
#
loop_
_entity.id
_entity.type
_entity.pdbx_description
1 polymer ?
#
loop_
_entity_poly.entity_id
_entity_poly.type
_entity_poly.pdbx_seq_one_letter_code
_entity_poly.pdbx_strand_id
1 'polypeptide(L)'
;MSELKKEDMLAYIPDKLTEKGTAIAVEEILNFEKENPGINIPADLRETIVQRSIADLSFSFSEFRTHAFTDMDDFKEHFEKWYADRAEPALHRMISTNIRTEAEKLKKEQGEPLSFIDSFRKQVHEQAQNPDFHL
;
A
#
# COMPACT_ATOMS: atom_id res chain seq x y z
N MET A 1 -18.65 12.29 -37.19
CA MET A 1 -18.38 11.24 -36.19
C MET A 1 -19.01 11.68 -34.89
N SER A 2 -19.69 10.79 -34.17
CA SER A 2 -20.23 11.13 -32.85
C SER A 2 -19.08 11.17 -31.87
N GLU A 3 -19.00 12.23 -31.07
CA GLU A 3 -18.05 12.27 -29.95
C GLU A 3 -18.40 11.17 -28.94
N LEU A 4 -17.37 10.62 -28.29
CA LEU A 4 -17.53 9.69 -27.19
C LEU A 4 -18.23 10.39 -26.03
N LYS A 5 -19.24 9.73 -25.45
CA LYS A 5 -19.99 10.29 -24.33
C LYS A 5 -19.12 10.35 -23.09
N LYS A 6 -19.22 11.46 -22.35
CA LYS A 6 -18.49 11.64 -21.08
C LYS A 6 -18.87 10.57 -20.06
N GLU A 7 -20.11 10.12 -20.07
CA GLU A 7 -20.62 9.09 -19.17
C GLU A 7 -19.85 7.77 -19.35
N ASP A 8 -19.52 7.39 -20.58
CA ASP A 8 -18.80 6.14 -20.87
C ASP A 8 -17.35 6.22 -20.35
N MET A 9 -16.69 7.36 -20.51
CA MET A 9 -15.35 7.62 -19.96
C MET A 9 -15.38 7.59 -18.42
N LEU A 10 -16.35 8.28 -17.82
CA LEU A 10 -16.48 8.37 -16.36
C LEU A 10 -16.86 7.04 -15.71
N ALA A 11 -17.52 6.13 -16.42
CA ALA A 11 -17.79 4.78 -15.95
C ALA A 11 -16.52 3.91 -15.96
N TYR A 12 -15.62 4.12 -16.92
CA TYR A 12 -14.39 3.33 -17.06
C TYR A 12 -13.30 3.69 -16.04
N ILE A 13 -13.18 4.98 -15.72
CA ILE A 13 -12.06 5.50 -14.90
C ILE A 13 -12.01 4.88 -13.50
N PRO A 14 -13.08 4.90 -12.67
CA PRO A 14 -13.00 4.44 -11.29
C PRO A 14 -12.57 2.98 -11.16
N ASP A 15 -13.11 2.13 -12.04
CA ASP A 15 -12.77 0.70 -12.08
C ASP A 15 -11.30 0.51 -12.39
N LYS A 16 -10.75 1.25 -13.36
CA LYS A 16 -9.34 1.14 -13.74
C LYS A 16 -8.37 1.70 -12.71
N LEU A 17 -8.73 2.80 -12.05
CA LEU A 17 -7.91 3.33 -10.96
C LEU A 17 -7.89 2.33 -9.79
N THR A 18 -9.03 1.69 -9.49
CA THR A 18 -9.12 0.67 -8.44
C THR A 18 -8.28 -0.57 -8.78
N GLU A 19 -8.43 -1.10 -10.00
CA GLU A 19 -7.68 -2.26 -10.50
C GLU A 19 -6.17 -2.01 -10.44
N LYS A 20 -5.71 -0.92 -11.03
CA LYS A 20 -4.28 -0.58 -11.11
C LYS A 20 -3.68 -0.25 -9.75
N GLY A 21 -4.37 0.54 -8.93
CA GLY A 21 -3.94 0.88 -7.58
C GLY A 21 -3.82 -0.35 -6.68
N THR A 22 -4.77 -1.28 -6.77
CA THR A 22 -4.71 -2.55 -6.03
C THR A 22 -3.57 -3.44 -6.50
N ALA A 23 -3.38 -3.58 -7.82
CA ALA A 23 -2.34 -4.42 -8.40
C ALA A 23 -0.93 -4.01 -7.93
N ILE A 24 -0.59 -2.71 -8.06
CA ILE A 24 0.73 -2.21 -7.61
C ILE A 24 0.89 -2.37 -6.10
N ALA A 25 -0.15 -2.06 -5.31
CA ALA A 25 -0.07 -2.19 -3.85
C ALA A 25 0.25 -3.63 -3.44
N VAL A 26 -0.43 -4.62 -4.03
CA VAL A 26 -0.20 -6.04 -3.77
C VAL A 26 1.21 -6.45 -4.20
N GLU A 27 1.65 -6.04 -5.39
CA GLU A 27 2.98 -6.33 -5.89
C GLU A 27 4.08 -5.79 -4.96
N GLU A 28 4.00 -4.52 -4.58
CA GLU A 28 4.97 -3.87 -3.70
C GLU A 28 5.00 -4.50 -2.30
N ILE A 29 3.85 -4.88 -1.75
CA ILE A 29 3.77 -5.62 -0.48
C ILE A 29 4.52 -6.95 -0.60
N LEU A 30 4.26 -7.73 -1.66
CA LEU A 30 4.92 -9.02 -1.87
C LEU A 30 6.42 -8.86 -2.08
N ASN A 31 6.84 -7.85 -2.84
CA ASN A 31 8.26 -7.53 -3.03
C ASN A 31 8.92 -7.17 -1.71
N PHE A 32 8.29 -6.32 -0.90
CA PHE A 32 8.81 -5.94 0.40
C PHE A 32 8.98 -7.14 1.34
N GLU A 33 7.98 -8.03 1.42
CA GLU A 33 8.04 -9.22 2.27
C GLU A 33 9.10 -10.22 1.82
N LYS A 34 9.30 -10.34 0.50
CA LYS A 34 10.37 -11.15 -0.08
C LYS A 34 11.75 -10.58 0.25
N GLU A 35 11.90 -9.26 0.23
CA GLU A 35 13.15 -8.57 0.58
C GLU A 35 13.42 -8.55 2.09
N ASN A 36 12.38 -8.66 2.92
CA ASN A 36 12.45 -8.57 4.38
C ASN A 36 11.88 -9.82 5.06
N PRO A 37 12.54 -10.99 4.90
CA PRO A 37 12.07 -12.23 5.51
C PRO A 37 12.00 -12.07 7.04
N GLY A 38 10.80 -12.26 7.60
CA GLY A 38 10.53 -12.10 9.04
C GLY A 38 9.67 -10.88 9.39
N ILE A 39 9.44 -9.97 8.45
CA ILE A 39 8.42 -8.92 8.59
C ILE A 39 7.20 -9.36 7.78
N ASN A 40 6.10 -9.66 8.47
CA ASN A 40 4.81 -9.88 7.83
C ASN A 40 3.95 -8.62 8.02
N ILE A 41 3.44 -8.07 6.92
CA ILE A 41 2.55 -6.91 6.96
C ILE A 41 1.16 -7.40 7.41
N PRO A 42 0.62 -6.90 8.55
CA PRO A 42 -0.72 -7.24 9.02
C PRO A 42 -1.81 -6.94 7.99
N ALA A 43 -2.91 -7.71 8.01
CA ALA A 43 -3.95 -7.64 7.00
C ALA A 43 -4.65 -6.26 6.94
N ASP A 44 -4.90 -5.64 8.09
CA ASP A 44 -5.44 -4.29 8.24
C ASP A 44 -4.50 -3.23 7.64
N LEU A 45 -3.19 -3.41 7.81
CA LEU A 45 -2.19 -2.54 7.21
C LEU A 45 -2.12 -2.72 5.69
N ARG A 46 -2.24 -3.96 5.19
CA ARG A 46 -2.33 -4.24 3.74
C ARG A 46 -3.52 -3.54 3.12
N GLU A 47 -4.70 -3.65 3.76
CA GLU A 47 -5.91 -2.95 3.31
C GLU A 47 -5.69 -1.43 3.29
N THR A 48 -5.09 -0.89 4.35
CA THR A 48 -4.75 0.55 4.42
C THR A 48 -3.83 0.98 3.29
N ILE A 49 -2.80 0.19 2.97
CA ILE A 49 -1.87 0.46 1.85
C ILE A 49 -2.63 0.45 0.52
N VAL A 50 -3.50 -0.53 0.29
CA VAL A 50 -4.34 -0.60 -0.93
C VAL A 50 -5.24 0.63 -1.06
N GLN A 51 -5.97 0.98 0.01
CA GLN A 51 -6.88 2.14 0.00
C GLN A 51 -6.14 3.46 -0.26
N ARG A 52 -4.96 3.65 0.36
CA ARG A 52 -4.11 4.82 0.08
C ARG A 52 -3.66 4.84 -1.38
N SER A 53 -3.22 3.70 -1.91
CA SER A 53 -2.78 3.58 -3.31
C SER A 53 -3.88 3.98 -4.30
N ILE A 54 -5.11 3.54 -4.07
CA ILE A 54 -6.26 3.92 -4.89
C ILE A 54 -6.54 5.42 -4.77
N ALA A 55 -6.51 5.97 -3.56
CA ALA A 55 -6.74 7.39 -3.31
C ALA A 55 -5.69 8.29 -3.98
N ASP A 56 -4.41 7.92 -3.88
CA ASP A 56 -3.30 8.67 -4.45
C ASP A 56 -3.30 8.60 -5.99
N LEU A 57 -3.63 7.44 -6.56
CA LEU A 57 -3.82 7.30 -8.00
C LEU A 57 -5.03 8.11 -8.49
N SER A 58 -6.12 8.15 -7.71
CA SER A 58 -7.29 8.98 -7.99
C SER A 58 -6.97 10.48 -7.90
N PHE A 59 -6.14 10.89 -6.94
CA PHE A 59 -5.65 12.26 -6.85
C PHE A 59 -4.76 12.60 -8.05
N SER A 60 -3.83 11.71 -8.42
CA SER A 60 -2.97 11.89 -9.60
C SER A 60 -3.78 12.00 -10.89
N PHE A 61 -4.89 11.27 -10.98
CA PHE A 61 -5.81 11.35 -12.11
C PHE A 61 -6.42 12.76 -12.28
N SER A 62 -6.44 13.61 -11.26
CA SER A 62 -6.87 15.01 -11.43
C SER A 62 -6.01 15.81 -12.42
N GLU A 63 -4.78 15.37 -12.66
CA GLU A 63 -3.89 15.95 -13.68
C GLU A 63 -4.13 15.38 -15.09
N PHE A 64 -4.92 14.31 -15.21
CA PHE A 64 -5.23 13.68 -16.48
C PHE A 64 -6.11 14.60 -17.33
N ARG A 65 -5.55 15.07 -18.44
CA ARG A 65 -6.27 15.92 -19.37
C ARG A 65 -7.08 15.06 -20.32
N THR A 66 -8.41 15.13 -20.17
CA THR A 66 -9.35 14.59 -21.15
C THR A 66 -9.48 15.56 -22.32
N HIS A 67 -9.20 15.09 -23.54
CA HIS A 67 -9.57 15.78 -24.77
C HIS A 67 -10.87 15.19 -25.33
N ALA A 68 -11.43 15.78 -26.39
CA ALA A 68 -12.57 15.18 -27.07
C ALA A 68 -12.07 13.92 -27.80
N PHE A 69 -12.47 12.74 -27.30
CA PHE A 69 -12.20 11.47 -27.94
C PHE A 69 -13.36 11.11 -28.88
N THR A 70 -13.03 10.57 -30.05
CA THR A 70 -14.02 10.11 -31.03
C THR A 70 -14.48 8.68 -30.77
N ASP A 71 -13.66 7.89 -30.07
CA ASP A 71 -13.98 6.53 -29.68
C ASP A 71 -13.34 6.15 -28.33
N MET A 72 -13.80 5.04 -27.77
CA MET A 72 -13.40 4.56 -26.45
C MET A 72 -12.00 3.95 -26.44
N ASP A 73 -11.51 3.45 -27.57
CA ASP A 73 -10.22 2.77 -27.62
C ASP A 73 -9.07 3.78 -27.64
N ASP A 74 -9.22 4.90 -28.35
CA ASP A 74 -8.36 6.07 -28.27
C ASP A 74 -8.26 6.61 -26.84
N PHE A 75 -9.40 6.70 -26.16
CA PHE A 75 -9.45 7.14 -24.75
C PHE A 75 -8.68 6.19 -23.83
N LYS A 76 -8.86 4.87 -24.00
CA LYS A 76 -8.15 3.86 -23.22
C LYS A 76 -6.65 3.92 -23.48
N GLU A 77 -6.22 4.05 -24.74
CA GLU A 77 -4.80 4.16 -25.08
C GLU A 77 -4.17 5.40 -24.43
N HIS A 78 -4.87 6.54 -24.50
CA HIS A 78 -4.41 7.77 -23.85
C HIS A 78 -4.32 7.62 -22.32
N PHE A 79 -5.29 6.95 -21.71
CA PHE A 79 -5.26 6.63 -20.28
C PHE A 79 -4.08 5.72 -19.91
N GLU A 80 -3.87 4.63 -20.64
CA GLU A 80 -2.77 3.68 -20.39
C GLU A 80 -1.41 4.35 -20.55
N LYS A 81 -1.26 5.21 -21.57
CA LYS A 81 -0.04 5.99 -21.77
C LYS A 81 0.23 6.96 -20.63
N TRP A 82 -0.78 7.73 -20.22
CA TRP A 82 -0.64 8.63 -19.06
C TRP A 82 -0.26 7.85 -17.79
N TYR A 83 -0.90 6.70 -17.58
CA TYR A 83 -0.65 5.86 -16.43
C TYR A 83 0.80 5.39 -16.40
N ALA A 84 1.28 4.78 -17.49
CA ALA A 84 2.64 4.25 -17.59
C ALA A 84 3.72 5.35 -17.48
N ASP A 85 3.51 6.49 -18.16
CA ASP A 85 4.52 7.56 -18.23
C ASP A 85 4.65 8.34 -16.92
N ARG A 86 3.56 8.44 -16.13
CA ARG A 86 3.51 9.32 -14.96
C ARG A 86 3.06 8.63 -13.69
N ALA A 87 1.85 8.06 -13.72
CA ALA A 87 1.17 7.64 -12.51
C ALA A 87 1.83 6.42 -11.88
N GLU A 88 2.14 5.40 -12.68
CA GLU A 88 2.71 4.13 -12.23
C GLU A 88 4.08 4.30 -11.53
N PRO A 89 5.10 4.97 -12.12
CA PRO A 89 6.38 5.19 -11.43
C PRO A 89 6.27 6.04 -10.16
N ALA A 90 5.31 6.97 -10.11
CA ALA A 90 5.04 7.75 -8.91
C ALA A 90 4.41 6.87 -7.81
N LEU A 91 3.46 6.02 -8.21
CA LEU A 91 2.74 5.13 -7.30
C LEU A 91 3.67 4.09 -6.68
N HIS A 92 4.53 3.42 -7.46
CA HIS A 92 5.54 2.49 -6.92
C HIS A 92 6.42 3.16 -5.85
N ARG A 93 6.97 4.35 -6.12
CA ARG A 93 7.84 5.07 -5.18
C ARG A 93 7.12 5.41 -3.88
N MET A 94 5.89 5.88 -4.01
CA MET A 94 5.07 6.26 -2.87
C MET A 94 4.66 5.05 -2.02
N ILE A 95 4.19 3.97 -2.65
CA ILE A 95 3.79 2.74 -1.95
C ILE A 95 5.00 2.13 -1.23
N SER A 96 6.14 2.02 -1.91
CA SER A 96 7.37 1.53 -1.29
C SER A 96 7.77 2.34 -0.06
N THR A 97 7.64 3.68 -0.12
CA THR A 97 7.89 4.57 1.02
C THR A 97 6.91 4.35 2.17
N ASN A 98 5.62 4.21 1.84
CA ASN A 98 4.56 3.95 2.82
C ASN A 98 4.79 2.62 3.53
N ILE A 99 5.04 1.54 2.78
CA ILE A 99 5.31 0.21 3.33
C ILE A 99 6.50 0.26 4.30
N ARG A 100 7.61 0.88 3.89
CA ARG A 100 8.81 1.00 4.75
C ARG A 100 8.53 1.77 6.03
N THR A 101 7.82 2.88 5.92
CA THR A 101 7.47 3.72 7.08
C THR A 101 6.57 2.95 8.07
N GLU A 102 5.58 2.22 7.57
CA GLU A 102 4.69 1.43 8.43
C GLU A 102 5.42 0.21 9.02
N ALA A 103 6.30 -0.45 8.25
CA ALA A 103 7.15 -1.52 8.76
C ALA A 103 8.11 -1.06 9.86
N GLU A 104 8.66 0.15 9.76
CA GLU A 104 9.47 0.75 10.82
C GLU A 104 8.67 1.00 12.11
N LYS A 105 7.40 1.42 11.99
CA LYS A 105 6.51 1.56 13.15
C LYS A 105 6.24 0.20 13.79
N LEU A 106 5.93 -0.82 12.98
CA LEU A 106 5.74 -2.19 13.48
C LEU A 106 6.96 -2.70 14.25
N LYS A 107 8.18 -2.46 13.76
CA LYS A 107 9.41 -2.81 14.48
C LYS A 107 9.52 -2.10 15.83
N LYS A 108 9.14 -0.82 15.91
CA LYS A 108 9.17 -0.05 17.16
C LYS A 108 8.10 -0.53 18.16
N GLU A 109 6.91 -0.86 17.67
CA GLU A 109 5.79 -1.35 18.49
C GLU A 109 6.03 -2.77 19.03
N GLN A 110 6.69 -3.63 18.23
CA GLN A 110 7.09 -4.97 18.68
C GLN A 110 8.25 -4.95 19.69
N GLY A 111 8.90 -3.79 19.86
CA GLY A 111 10.04 -3.60 20.77
C GLY A 111 11.32 -4.26 20.25
N GLU A 112 12.48 -3.73 20.65
CA GLU A 112 13.70 -4.53 20.56
C GLU A 112 13.52 -5.79 21.41
N PRO A 113 13.92 -6.98 20.93
CA PRO A 113 13.92 -8.18 21.77
C PRO A 113 14.72 -7.84 23.02
N LEU A 114 14.07 -7.93 24.19
CA LEU A 114 14.71 -7.66 25.48
C LEU A 114 16.02 -8.44 25.52
N SER A 115 17.12 -7.72 25.79
CA SER A 115 18.41 -8.33 26.13
C SER A 115 18.18 -9.48 27.11
N PHE A 116 18.98 -10.55 27.01
CA PHE A 116 18.88 -11.69 27.93
C PHE A 116 18.81 -11.25 29.40
N ILE A 117 19.57 -10.21 29.76
CA ILE A 117 19.58 -9.66 31.12
C ILE A 117 18.26 -8.98 31.48
N ASP A 118 17.62 -8.28 30.56
CA ASP A 118 16.35 -7.60 30.84
C ASP A 118 15.17 -8.58 30.84
N SER A 119 15.21 -9.60 29.97
CA SER A 119 14.30 -10.74 30.03
C SER A 119 14.40 -11.48 31.37
N PHE A 120 15.63 -11.76 31.82
CA PHE A 120 15.87 -12.40 33.10
C PHE A 120 15.40 -11.55 34.29
N ARG A 121 15.69 -10.24 34.29
CA ARG A 121 15.22 -9.31 35.33
C ARG A 121 13.70 -9.25 35.40
N LYS A 122 13.03 -9.21 34.24
CA LYS A 122 11.56 -9.21 34.18
C LYS A 122 10.99 -10.50 34.76
N GLN A 123 11.55 -11.65 34.38
CA GLN A 123 11.11 -12.97 34.87
C GLN A 123 11.32 -13.13 36.38
N VAL A 124 12.45 -12.66 36.92
CA VAL A 124 12.71 -12.66 38.38
C VAL A 124 11.77 -11.69 39.10
N HIS A 125 11.46 -10.52 38.51
CA HIS A 125 10.57 -9.54 39.13
C HIS A 125 9.11 -10.02 39.16
N GLU A 126 8.65 -10.68 38.09
CA GLU A 126 7.33 -11.31 38.01
C GLU A 126 7.20 -12.49 38.98
N GLN A 127 8.26 -13.31 39.13
CA GLN A 127 8.30 -14.37 40.15
C GLN A 127 8.31 -13.83 41.58
N ALA A 128 8.99 -12.70 41.83
CA ALA A 128 9.00 -12.06 43.15
C ALA A 128 7.66 -11.44 43.55
N GLN A 129 6.78 -11.16 42.58
CA GLN A 129 5.45 -10.60 42.81
C GLN A 129 4.34 -11.67 42.90
N ASN A 130 4.65 -12.94 42.62
CA ASN A 130 3.70 -14.05 42.68
C ASN A 130 4.13 -15.06 43.77
N PRO A 131 3.57 -14.96 45.00
CA PRO A 131 4.06 -15.74 46.15
C PRO A 131 3.80 -17.26 46.07
N ASP A 132 3.09 -17.75 45.06
CA ASP A 132 2.72 -19.17 44.91
C ASP A 132 3.59 -19.94 43.91
N PHE A 133 4.73 -19.40 43.46
CA PHE A 133 5.63 -20.12 42.55
C PHE A 133 6.50 -21.13 43.31
N HIS A 134 5.90 -22.26 43.71
CA HIS A 134 6.64 -23.45 44.14
C HIS A 134 6.94 -24.35 42.93
N LEU A 135 8.22 -24.70 42.79
CA LEU A 135 8.80 -25.63 41.82
C LEU A 135 8.13 -27.02 41.85
#